data_AF-A0A2V6KR64-F1
#
_entry.id   AF-A0A2V6KR64-F1
#
_cell.length_a   1.000
_cell.length_b   1.000
_cell.length_c   1.000
_cell.angle_alpha   90.00
_cell.angle_beta   90.00
_cell.angle_gamma   90.00
#
_symmetry.space_group_name_H-M   'P 1'
#
loop_
_entity.id
_entity.type
_entity.pdbx_description
1 polymer ?
#
loop_
_entity_poly.entity_id
_entity_poly.type
_entity_poly.pdbx_seq_one_letter_code
_entity_poly.pdbx_strand_id
1 'polypeptide(L)'
;MQPQIRLFSFLVISCLLVVPFLRAQDNPLNDPDLKAMLKEAQEMQKEAKELQKQNPASQDTKKKLADMLSQAKEEEARQEEQEQREKQKLQAALKKQVEAPGPIVLPDWTPSTPEFKAAGAPTRKIVEDEVRIVQSGTSSLMPEKIADSWQAAATEANNLNQSLNKISVNGKITRILFLSTRTDPRQEVELEASREPDSKITQVEISSPLPKLDIESD
;
A
#
# COMPACT_ATOMS: atom_id res chain seq x y z
N MET A 1 51.80 16.02 -36.64
CA MET A 1 51.81 15.51 -35.26
C MET A 1 50.40 15.58 -34.69
N GLN A 2 49.81 14.41 -34.48
CA GLN A 2 48.61 14.08 -33.70
C GLN A 2 48.87 12.61 -33.24
N PRO A 3 48.22 12.05 -32.18
CA PRO A 3 46.80 12.25 -31.90
C PRO A 3 46.30 12.08 -30.42
N GLN A 4 44.99 12.35 -30.20
CA GLN A 4 44.00 11.70 -29.28
C GLN A 4 44.10 11.95 -27.76
N ILE A 5 43.19 12.69 -27.09
CA ILE A 5 41.75 12.46 -26.79
C ILE A 5 41.43 11.02 -26.35
N ARG A 6 41.24 10.83 -25.05
CA ARG A 6 40.38 9.77 -24.49
C ARG A 6 39.50 10.35 -23.37
N LEU A 7 38.23 10.59 -23.71
CA LEU A 7 37.11 10.54 -22.77
C LEU A 7 37.08 9.13 -22.14
N PHE A 8 36.94 9.04 -20.81
CA PHE A 8 36.25 7.91 -20.17
C PHE A 8 35.71 8.31 -18.79
N SER A 9 34.39 8.24 -18.68
CA SER A 9 33.59 7.88 -17.49
C SER A 9 33.68 8.70 -16.19
N PHE A 10 32.83 9.73 -16.10
CA PHE A 10 32.20 10.14 -14.83
C PHE A 10 30.68 9.90 -14.93
N LEU A 11 30.29 8.63 -14.98
CA LEU A 11 28.91 8.20 -14.79
C LEU A 11 28.95 7.01 -13.83
N VAL A 12 27.97 6.95 -12.92
CA VAL A 12 27.76 5.95 -11.85
C VAL A 12 28.37 6.38 -10.51
N ILE A 13 27.64 7.21 -9.75
CA ILE A 13 27.15 6.95 -8.38
C ILE A 13 26.00 7.96 -8.17
N SER A 14 24.81 7.64 -8.65
CA SER A 14 23.57 8.38 -8.33
C SER A 14 22.32 7.49 -8.32
N CYS A 15 22.47 6.17 -8.11
CA CYS A 15 21.35 5.22 -8.13
C CYS A 15 21.37 4.27 -6.93
N LEU A 16 21.23 4.78 -5.71
CA LEU A 16 20.91 3.95 -4.53
C LEU A 16 19.89 4.62 -3.59
N LEU A 17 18.89 5.29 -4.17
CA LEU A 17 17.63 5.55 -3.50
C LEU A 17 16.54 5.01 -4.42
N VAL A 18 15.54 4.30 -3.87
CA VAL A 18 14.42 3.57 -4.54
C VAL A 18 14.83 2.08 -4.75
N VAL A 19 14.35 1.00 -4.08
CA VAL A 19 13.10 0.55 -3.36
C VAL A 19 13.41 -0.83 -2.67
N PRO A 20 12.53 -1.57 -1.91
CA PRO A 20 11.32 -1.27 -1.12
C PRO A 20 11.43 -1.56 0.40
N PHE A 21 10.53 -0.91 1.13
CA PHE A 21 9.88 -1.45 2.33
C PHE A 21 9.26 -2.82 2.03
N LEU A 22 9.82 -3.90 2.57
CA LEU A 22 9.11 -5.17 2.75
C LEU A 22 9.12 -5.51 4.24
N ARG A 23 7.91 -5.54 4.81
CA ARG A 23 7.64 -6.09 6.14
C ARG A 23 8.07 -7.55 6.20
N ALA A 24 8.98 -7.87 7.11
CA ALA A 24 9.08 -9.18 7.72
C ALA A 24 9.14 -8.99 9.24
N GLN A 25 8.11 -9.46 9.93
CA GLN A 25 8.19 -9.80 11.34
C GLN A 25 9.17 -10.96 11.47
N ASP A 26 10.42 -10.66 11.77
CA ASP A 26 11.31 -11.50 12.55
C ASP A 26 12.36 -10.57 13.14
N ASN A 27 12.71 -10.79 14.40
CA ASN A 27 13.53 -9.90 15.21
C ASN A 27 14.79 -9.42 14.42
N PRO A 28 14.84 -8.14 13.97
CA PRO A 28 15.82 -7.66 12.97
C PRO A 28 17.26 -7.66 13.51
N LEU A 29 17.44 -7.94 14.80
CA LEU A 29 18.73 -7.99 15.49
C LEU A 29 19.49 -9.32 15.33
N ASN A 30 18.98 -10.31 14.61
CA ASN A 30 19.66 -11.61 14.44
C ASN A 30 20.04 -11.98 13.00
N ASP A 31 19.79 -11.10 12.04
CA ASP A 31 20.29 -11.27 10.68
C ASP A 31 21.81 -10.96 10.63
N PRO A 32 22.66 -11.92 10.24
CA PRO A 32 24.11 -11.71 10.13
C PRO A 32 24.46 -10.61 9.11
N ASP A 33 23.67 -10.41 8.07
CA ASP A 33 23.92 -9.38 7.06
C ASP A 33 23.58 -7.98 7.59
N LEU A 34 22.53 -7.87 8.41
CA LEU A 34 22.18 -6.59 9.05
C LEU A 34 23.22 -6.17 10.10
N LYS A 35 23.81 -7.13 10.83
CA LYS A 35 24.94 -6.86 11.74
C LYS A 35 26.20 -6.44 11.01
N ALA A 36 26.48 -7.05 9.86
CA ALA A 36 27.60 -6.66 9.01
C ALA A 36 27.42 -5.23 8.49
N MET A 37 26.23 -4.89 7.98
CA MET A 37 25.89 -3.55 7.52
C MET A 37 25.96 -2.51 8.65
N LEU A 38 25.44 -2.82 9.84
CA LEU A 38 25.53 -1.91 10.99
C LEU A 38 26.97 -1.69 11.43
N LYS A 39 27.81 -2.74 11.42
CA LYS A 39 29.22 -2.64 11.76
C LYS A 39 29.99 -1.82 10.72
N GLU A 40 29.71 -2.02 9.43
CA GLU A 40 30.29 -1.24 8.33
C GLU A 40 29.86 0.23 8.42
N ALA A 41 28.57 0.50 8.69
CA ALA A 41 28.08 1.87 8.92
C ALA A 41 28.75 2.53 10.14
N GLN A 42 28.99 1.77 11.20
CA GLN A 42 29.64 2.26 12.42
C GLN A 42 31.15 2.46 12.23
N GLU A 43 31.81 1.64 11.41
CA GLU A 43 33.20 1.83 10.97
C GLU A 43 33.33 3.04 10.05
N MET A 44 32.44 3.21 9.06
CA MET A 44 32.39 4.42 8.23
C MET A 44 32.12 5.69 9.06
N GLN A 45 31.26 5.61 10.08
CA GLN A 45 31.00 6.74 10.98
C GLN A 45 32.22 7.06 11.87
N LYS A 46 32.97 6.04 12.31
CA LYS A 46 34.24 6.22 13.02
C LYS A 46 35.31 6.80 12.12
N GLU A 47 35.47 6.30 10.90
CA GLU A 47 36.41 6.84 9.91
C GLU A 47 36.06 8.27 9.53
N ALA A 48 34.78 8.60 9.35
CA ALA A 48 34.34 9.97 9.12
C ALA A 48 34.68 10.89 10.31
N LYS A 49 34.52 10.41 11.56
CA LYS A 49 34.92 11.14 12.77
C LYS A 49 36.43 11.29 12.91
N GLU A 50 37.22 10.28 12.53
CA GLU A 50 38.69 10.33 12.59
C GLU A 50 39.26 11.23 11.47
N LEU A 51 38.70 11.18 10.26
CA LEU A 51 38.99 12.12 9.17
C LEU A 51 38.68 13.58 9.59
N GLN A 52 37.60 13.78 10.35
CA GLN A 52 37.22 15.08 10.91
C GLN A 52 38.14 15.55 12.05
N LYS A 53 38.83 14.64 12.76
CA LYS A 53 39.85 14.97 13.77
C LYS A 53 41.21 15.28 13.15
N GLN A 54 41.60 14.56 12.09
CA GLN A 54 42.88 14.76 11.42
C GLN A 54 42.88 16.00 10.52
N ASN A 55 41.71 16.45 10.07
CA ASN A 55 41.55 17.68 9.31
C ASN A 55 40.43 18.48 9.98
N PRO A 56 40.74 19.46 10.87
CA PRO A 56 39.70 20.29 11.44
C PRO A 56 39.07 21.02 10.26
N ALA A 57 37.84 20.61 9.90
CA ALA A 57 37.06 21.30 8.89
C ALA A 57 37.18 22.80 9.18
N SER A 58 37.70 23.55 8.19
CA SER A 58 37.83 25.00 8.29
C SER A 58 36.51 25.58 8.80
N GLN A 59 36.56 26.68 9.53
CA GLN A 59 35.33 27.35 10.01
C GLN A 59 34.31 27.53 8.88
N ASP A 60 34.79 27.70 7.64
CA ASP A 60 34.02 27.81 6.41
C ASP A 60 33.30 26.49 6.00
N THR A 61 33.97 25.33 6.14
CA THR A 61 33.32 24.02 5.88
C THR A 61 32.34 23.64 6.99
N LYS A 62 32.61 23.99 8.26
CA LYS A 62 31.64 23.82 9.35
C LYS A 62 30.39 24.67 9.15
N LYS A 63 30.57 25.92 8.71
CA LYS A 63 29.46 26.85 8.39
C LYS A 63 28.63 26.31 7.23
N LYS A 64 29.27 25.89 6.13
CA LYS A 64 28.57 25.30 4.96
C LYS A 64 27.76 24.05 5.31
N LEU A 65 28.27 23.19 6.19
CA LEU A 65 27.55 21.98 6.63
C LEU A 65 26.37 22.34 7.53
N ALA A 66 26.53 23.31 8.44
CA ALA A 66 25.43 23.83 9.27
C ALA A 66 24.33 24.50 8.43
N ASP A 67 24.71 25.27 7.40
CA ASP A 67 23.77 25.90 6.47
C ASP A 67 22.99 24.83 5.68
N MET A 68 23.67 23.79 5.19
CA MET A 68 23.04 22.68 4.46
C MET A 68 22.09 21.85 5.34
N LEU A 69 22.45 21.58 6.59
CA LEU A 69 21.56 20.90 7.55
C LEU A 69 20.35 21.75 7.89
N SER A 70 20.52 23.06 8.01
CA SER A 70 19.41 23.99 8.28
C SER A 70 18.45 24.05 7.09
N GLN A 71 18.97 24.11 5.86
CA GLN A 71 18.17 24.03 4.64
C GLN A 71 17.45 22.68 4.51
N ALA A 72 18.12 21.56 4.80
CA ALA A 72 17.48 20.25 4.77
C ALA A 72 16.32 20.15 5.77
N LYS A 73 16.50 20.70 6.97
CA LYS A 73 15.46 20.73 8.01
C LYS A 73 14.29 21.66 7.65
N GLU A 74 14.58 22.80 7.02
CA GLU A 74 13.54 23.72 6.52
C GLU A 74 12.74 23.09 5.38
N GLU A 75 13.41 22.38 4.46
CA GLU A 75 12.77 21.65 3.38
C GLU A 75 11.93 20.48 3.88
N GLU A 76 12.44 19.71 4.85
CA GLU A 76 11.70 18.63 5.53
C GLU A 76 10.43 19.18 6.20
N ALA A 77 10.55 20.28 6.96
CA ALA A 77 9.40 20.92 7.58
C ALA A 77 8.35 21.40 6.55
N ARG A 78 8.80 21.91 5.40
CA ARG A 78 7.90 22.31 4.30
C ARG A 78 7.21 21.10 3.66
N GLN A 79 7.93 19.99 3.47
CA GLN A 79 7.36 18.75 2.94
C GLN A 79 6.34 18.15 3.91
N GLU A 80 6.65 18.12 5.21
CA GLU A 80 5.72 17.66 6.24
C GLU A 80 4.44 18.52 6.27
N GLU A 81 4.56 19.84 6.18
CA GLU A 81 3.38 20.73 6.12
C GLU A 81 2.52 20.45 4.87
N GLN A 82 3.16 20.26 3.72
CA GLN A 82 2.48 19.95 2.47
C GLN A 82 1.77 18.59 2.54
N GLU A 83 2.43 17.55 3.04
CA GLU A 83 1.82 16.23 3.25
C GLU A 83 0.64 16.30 4.20
N GLN A 84 0.73 17.09 5.29
CA GLN A 84 -0.38 17.29 6.21
C GLN A 84 -1.56 17.95 5.52
N ARG A 85 -1.32 18.97 4.69
CA ARG A 85 -2.35 19.67 3.93
C ARG A 85 -3.02 18.74 2.92
N GLU A 86 -2.25 17.95 2.20
CA GLU A 86 -2.77 16.98 1.23
C GLU A 86 -3.59 15.88 1.90
N LYS A 87 -3.11 15.32 3.03
CA LYS A 87 -3.87 14.35 3.83
C LYS A 87 -5.18 14.93 4.34
N GLN A 88 -5.19 16.19 4.79
CA GLN A 88 -6.42 16.86 5.22
C GLN A 88 -7.39 17.07 4.05
N LYS A 89 -6.91 17.51 2.88
CA LYS A 89 -7.73 17.68 1.67
C LYS A 89 -8.34 16.34 1.24
N LEU A 90 -7.54 15.28 1.23
CA LEU A 90 -8.00 13.92 0.92
C LEU A 90 -9.07 13.44 1.92
N GLN A 91 -8.81 13.55 3.22
CA GLN A 91 -9.79 13.14 4.24
C GLN A 91 -11.11 13.91 4.12
N ALA A 92 -11.04 15.21 3.86
CA ALA A 92 -12.24 16.03 3.64
C ALA A 92 -13.02 15.56 2.39
N ALA A 93 -12.31 15.27 1.29
CA ALA A 93 -12.93 14.75 0.07
C ALA A 93 -13.59 13.38 0.28
N LEU A 94 -12.89 12.44 0.95
CA LEU A 94 -13.42 11.12 1.28
C LEU A 94 -14.67 11.22 2.16
N LYS A 95 -14.64 12.07 3.20
CA LYS A 95 -15.81 12.32 4.05
C LYS A 95 -16.99 12.86 3.26
N LYS A 96 -16.75 13.85 2.38
CA LYS A 96 -17.77 14.40 1.47
C LYS A 96 -18.37 13.31 0.57
N GLN A 97 -17.56 12.37 0.08
CA GLN A 97 -18.03 11.26 -0.75
C GLN A 97 -18.89 10.24 0.01
N VAL A 98 -18.55 9.95 1.27
CA VAL A 98 -19.37 9.09 2.14
C VAL A 98 -20.75 9.71 2.35
N GLU A 99 -20.79 11.02 2.61
CA GLU A 99 -22.03 11.77 2.89
C GLU A 99 -22.83 12.13 1.63
N ALA A 100 -22.23 12.00 0.44
CA ALA A 100 -22.88 12.40 -0.81
C ALA A 100 -24.19 11.62 -1.05
N PRO A 101 -25.28 12.27 -1.48
CA PRO A 101 -26.50 11.57 -1.85
C PRO A 101 -26.27 10.69 -3.08
N GLY A 102 -26.90 9.53 -3.15
CA GLY A 102 -26.86 8.64 -4.31
C GLY A 102 -27.09 7.18 -3.94
N PRO A 103 -27.23 6.29 -4.94
CA PRO A 103 -27.40 4.87 -4.67
C PRO A 103 -26.17 4.29 -3.95
N ILE A 104 -26.44 3.37 -3.02
CA ILE A 104 -25.42 2.57 -2.32
C ILE A 104 -25.67 1.12 -2.71
N VAL A 105 -25.25 0.77 -3.92
CA VAL A 105 -25.45 -0.55 -4.52
C VAL A 105 -24.14 -1.08 -5.08
N LEU A 106 -23.90 -2.37 -4.89
CA LEU A 106 -22.80 -3.06 -5.56
C LEU A 106 -23.08 -3.13 -7.07
N PRO A 107 -22.06 -3.30 -7.94
CA PRO A 107 -22.27 -3.47 -9.37
C PRO A 107 -23.25 -4.61 -9.69
N ASP A 108 -24.11 -4.43 -10.69
CA ASP A 108 -25.17 -5.39 -11.03
C ASP A 108 -24.64 -6.78 -11.43
N TRP A 109 -23.40 -6.86 -11.92
CA TRP A 109 -22.73 -8.11 -12.28
C TRP A 109 -22.13 -8.86 -11.07
N THR A 110 -22.20 -8.29 -9.86
CA THR A 110 -21.66 -8.92 -8.65
C THR A 110 -22.25 -10.33 -8.48
N PRO A 111 -21.41 -11.37 -8.39
CA PRO A 111 -21.91 -12.72 -8.21
C PRO A 111 -22.75 -12.88 -6.94
N SER A 112 -23.80 -13.70 -7.03
CA SER A 112 -24.55 -14.10 -5.85
C SER A 112 -23.69 -14.94 -4.92
N THR A 113 -23.72 -14.63 -3.63
CA THR A 113 -22.94 -15.36 -2.62
C THR A 113 -23.80 -16.45 -1.98
N PRO A 114 -23.42 -17.73 -2.09
CA PRO A 114 -24.25 -18.82 -1.59
C PRO A 114 -24.37 -18.82 -0.05
N GLU A 115 -25.58 -19.06 0.44
CA GLU A 115 -25.94 -19.06 1.87
C GLU A 115 -25.58 -17.77 2.62
N PHE A 116 -25.35 -16.67 1.88
CA PHE A 116 -25.02 -15.38 2.48
C PHE A 116 -26.23 -14.76 3.17
N LYS A 117 -26.06 -14.45 4.45
CA LYS A 117 -27.00 -13.72 5.28
C LYS A 117 -26.42 -12.35 5.56
N ALA A 118 -26.88 -11.35 4.82
CA ALA A 118 -26.46 -9.98 5.00
C ALA A 118 -26.79 -9.49 6.41
N ALA A 119 -25.85 -8.78 7.03
CA ALA A 119 -26.06 -8.11 8.33
C ALA A 119 -26.87 -6.81 8.19
N GLY A 120 -27.10 -6.35 6.96
CA GLY A 120 -27.84 -5.13 6.64
C GLY A 120 -27.73 -4.77 5.15
N ALA A 121 -28.23 -3.58 4.82
CA ALA A 121 -28.03 -3.00 3.50
C ALA A 121 -26.56 -2.59 3.29
N PRO A 122 -26.09 -2.50 2.03
CA PRO A 122 -24.77 -1.95 1.73
C PRO A 122 -24.62 -0.50 2.25
N THR A 123 -23.41 -0.15 2.67
CA THR A 123 -23.07 1.17 3.23
C THR A 123 -21.78 1.71 2.60
N ARG A 124 -21.59 3.04 2.59
CA ARG A 124 -20.31 3.65 2.20
C ARG A 124 -19.37 3.70 3.40
N LYS A 125 -18.14 3.26 3.23
CA LYS A 125 -17.08 3.32 4.26
C LYS A 125 -15.77 3.77 3.64
N ILE A 126 -14.98 4.52 4.40
CA ILE A 126 -13.59 4.79 4.06
C ILE A 126 -12.80 3.54 4.46
N VAL A 127 -12.15 2.92 3.48
CA VAL A 127 -11.25 1.78 3.68
C VAL A 127 -9.90 2.19 3.11
N GLU A 128 -8.89 2.23 3.96
CA GLU A 128 -7.59 2.83 3.65
C GLU A 128 -7.78 4.30 3.19
N ASP A 129 -7.54 4.59 1.92
CA ASP A 129 -7.63 5.95 1.35
C ASP A 129 -8.70 6.05 0.24
N GLU A 130 -9.69 5.15 0.22
CA GLU A 130 -10.76 5.13 -0.77
C GLU A 130 -12.14 4.89 -0.13
N VAL A 131 -13.19 5.49 -0.70
CA VAL A 131 -14.56 5.18 -0.30
C VAL A 131 -15.05 3.96 -1.04
N ARG A 132 -15.46 2.94 -0.30
CA ARG A 132 -16.01 1.69 -0.84
C ARG A 132 -17.46 1.52 -0.41
N ILE A 133 -18.26 0.94 -1.28
CA ILE A 133 -19.53 0.33 -0.92
C ILE A 133 -19.21 -1.01 -0.27
N VAL A 134 -19.73 -1.26 0.92
CA VAL A 134 -19.46 -2.46 1.72
C VAL A 134 -20.76 -3.09 2.17
N GLN A 135 -20.90 -4.40 1.94
CA GLN A 135 -21.93 -5.23 2.52
C GLN A 135 -21.31 -6.39 3.28
N SER A 136 -21.50 -6.40 4.60
CA SER A 136 -21.02 -7.46 5.48
C SER A 136 -22.15 -8.43 5.83
N GLY A 137 -21.80 -9.65 6.19
CA GLY A 137 -22.74 -10.67 6.60
C GLY A 137 -22.04 -11.98 6.95
N THR A 138 -22.79 -13.06 6.96
CA THR A 138 -22.30 -14.38 7.36
C THR A 138 -22.74 -15.47 6.40
N SER A 139 -22.01 -16.58 6.37
CA SER A 139 -22.41 -17.80 5.66
C SER A 139 -22.05 -19.04 6.47
N SER A 140 -22.88 -20.09 6.35
CA SER A 140 -22.59 -21.42 6.89
C SER A 140 -21.53 -22.17 6.08
N LEU A 141 -21.27 -21.76 4.84
CA LEU A 141 -20.27 -22.38 3.97
C LEU A 141 -18.85 -21.99 4.36
N MET A 142 -17.92 -22.93 4.17
CA MET A 142 -16.49 -22.68 4.33
C MET A 142 -16.02 -21.59 3.34
N PRO A 143 -15.03 -20.74 3.69
CA PRO A 143 -14.50 -19.72 2.80
C PRO A 143 -14.13 -20.23 1.41
N GLU A 144 -13.60 -21.45 1.30
CA GLU A 144 -13.26 -22.11 0.03
C GLU A 144 -14.47 -22.26 -0.88
N LYS A 145 -15.59 -22.74 -0.35
CA LYS A 145 -16.80 -22.99 -1.14
C LYS A 145 -17.43 -21.71 -1.65
N ILE A 146 -17.31 -20.63 -0.87
CA ILE A 146 -17.76 -19.31 -1.28
C ILE A 146 -16.88 -18.79 -2.43
N ALA A 147 -15.55 -18.88 -2.28
CA ALA A 147 -14.61 -18.47 -3.31
C ALA A 147 -14.77 -19.28 -4.61
N ASP A 148 -14.88 -20.62 -4.51
CA ASP A 148 -15.10 -21.50 -5.66
C ASP A 148 -16.36 -21.10 -6.44
N SER A 149 -17.45 -20.76 -5.73
CA SER A 149 -18.71 -20.32 -6.35
C SER A 149 -18.54 -19.00 -7.12
N TRP A 150 -17.80 -18.04 -6.56
CA TRP A 150 -17.53 -16.77 -7.25
C TRP A 150 -16.61 -16.94 -8.45
N GLN A 151 -15.58 -17.79 -8.36
CA GLN A 151 -14.70 -18.10 -9.49
C GLN A 151 -15.45 -18.77 -10.63
N ALA A 152 -16.39 -19.68 -10.31
CA ALA A 152 -17.25 -20.32 -11.31
C ALA A 152 -18.13 -19.27 -12.02
N ALA A 153 -18.79 -18.40 -11.25
CA ALA A 153 -19.62 -17.32 -11.82
C ALA A 153 -18.80 -16.34 -12.68
N ALA A 154 -17.60 -15.96 -12.25
CA ALA A 154 -16.73 -15.09 -13.02
C ALA A 154 -16.25 -15.74 -14.32
N THR A 155 -15.98 -17.05 -14.29
CA THR A 155 -15.62 -17.82 -15.48
C THR A 155 -16.79 -17.92 -16.46
N GLU A 156 -18.00 -18.14 -15.97
CA GLU A 156 -19.22 -18.18 -16.78
C GLU A 156 -19.51 -16.83 -17.46
N ALA A 157 -19.31 -15.72 -16.74
CA ALA A 157 -19.49 -14.38 -17.29
C ALA A 157 -18.54 -14.07 -18.46
N ASN A 158 -17.37 -14.73 -18.53
CA ASN A 158 -16.36 -14.65 -19.59
C ASN A 158 -15.86 -13.22 -19.94
N ASN A 159 -16.20 -12.21 -19.16
CA ASN A 159 -15.85 -10.80 -19.35
C ASN A 159 -15.18 -10.18 -18.11
N LEU A 160 -14.90 -10.98 -17.08
CA LEU A 160 -14.26 -10.56 -15.85
C LEU A 160 -12.79 -11.03 -15.79
N ASN A 161 -11.95 -10.20 -15.17
CA ASN A 161 -10.66 -10.62 -14.61
C ASN A 161 -10.90 -11.13 -13.19
N GLN A 162 -10.10 -12.09 -12.75
CA GLN A 162 -10.19 -12.65 -11.41
C GLN A 162 -8.81 -12.87 -10.79
N SER A 163 -8.69 -12.62 -9.48
CA SER A 163 -7.52 -12.95 -8.67
C SER A 163 -7.96 -13.47 -7.31
N LEU A 164 -7.37 -14.58 -6.84
CA LEU A 164 -7.72 -15.22 -5.57
C LEU A 164 -6.50 -15.32 -4.67
N ASN A 165 -6.59 -14.71 -3.49
CA ASN A 165 -5.64 -14.89 -2.40
C ASN A 165 -6.17 -15.94 -1.41
N LYS A 166 -5.34 -16.97 -1.17
CA LYS A 166 -5.64 -18.04 -0.21
C LYS A 166 -4.72 -17.86 0.99
N ILE A 167 -5.30 -17.49 2.13
CA ILE A 167 -4.56 -17.21 3.36
C ILE A 167 -5.00 -18.21 4.43
N SER A 168 -4.04 -18.72 5.19
CA SER A 168 -4.29 -19.57 6.36
C SER A 168 -3.24 -19.24 7.42
N VAL A 169 -3.68 -18.64 8.53
CA VAL A 169 -2.79 -18.23 9.63
C VAL A 169 -3.42 -18.65 10.93
N ASN A 170 -2.68 -19.39 11.78
CA ASN A 170 -3.16 -19.88 13.08
C ASN A 170 -4.52 -20.60 13.01
N GLY A 171 -4.76 -21.36 11.94
CA GLY A 171 -6.01 -22.08 11.71
C GLY A 171 -7.18 -21.20 11.24
N LYS A 172 -7.04 -19.87 11.22
CA LYS A 172 -7.98 -18.98 10.54
C LYS A 172 -7.81 -19.11 9.03
N ILE A 173 -8.90 -19.42 8.35
CA ILE A 173 -8.95 -19.55 6.90
C ILE A 173 -9.54 -18.26 6.34
N THR A 174 -8.82 -17.60 5.43
CA THR A 174 -9.31 -16.42 4.70
C THR A 174 -9.15 -16.62 3.20
N ARG A 175 -10.20 -16.28 2.44
CA ARG A 175 -10.18 -16.22 0.98
C ARG A 175 -10.56 -14.81 0.56
N ILE A 176 -9.71 -14.18 -0.24
CA ILE A 176 -9.96 -12.84 -0.78
C ILE A 176 -9.98 -12.97 -2.30
N LEU A 177 -11.11 -12.68 -2.92
CA LEU A 177 -11.28 -12.76 -4.37
C LEU A 177 -11.57 -11.37 -4.93
N PHE A 178 -10.78 -10.96 -5.91
CA PHE A 178 -10.95 -9.72 -6.65
C PHE A 178 -11.49 -10.03 -8.03
N LEU A 179 -12.59 -9.41 -8.40
CA LEU A 179 -13.18 -9.45 -9.73
C LEU A 179 -13.17 -8.04 -10.34
N SER A 180 -12.83 -7.93 -11.61
CA SER A 180 -12.95 -6.65 -12.34
C SER A 180 -13.49 -6.83 -13.74
N THR A 181 -14.16 -5.84 -14.29
CA THR A 181 -14.48 -5.80 -15.71
C THR A 181 -13.20 -5.71 -16.56
N ARG A 182 -13.23 -6.27 -17.78
CA ARG A 182 -12.12 -6.18 -18.75
C ARG A 182 -12.12 -4.91 -19.58
N THR A 183 -13.21 -4.16 -19.57
CA THR A 183 -13.43 -2.96 -20.39
C THR A 183 -13.72 -1.76 -19.52
N ASP A 184 -13.44 -0.58 -20.05
CA ASP A 184 -13.76 0.67 -19.39
C ASP A 184 -15.27 1.00 -19.45
N PRO A 185 -15.82 1.67 -18.42
CA PRO A 185 -15.16 1.99 -17.16
C PRO A 185 -14.89 0.72 -16.33
N ARG A 186 -13.67 0.60 -15.81
CA ARG A 186 -13.29 -0.52 -14.96
C ARG A 186 -14.08 -0.49 -13.65
N GLN A 187 -14.85 -1.55 -13.40
CA GLN A 187 -15.55 -1.77 -12.13
C GLN A 187 -14.91 -2.94 -11.42
N GLU A 188 -14.85 -2.88 -10.10
CA GLU A 188 -14.21 -3.91 -9.28
C GLU A 188 -15.12 -4.32 -8.13
N VAL A 189 -15.07 -5.60 -7.78
CA VAL A 189 -15.72 -6.15 -6.59
C VAL A 189 -14.75 -7.07 -5.90
N GLU A 190 -14.65 -6.94 -4.59
CA GLU A 190 -13.86 -7.77 -3.71
C GLU A 190 -14.79 -8.56 -2.79
N LEU A 191 -14.51 -9.86 -2.66
CA LEU A 191 -15.09 -10.73 -1.66
C LEU A 191 -13.99 -11.13 -0.69
N GLU A 192 -14.16 -10.83 0.59
CA GLU A 192 -13.39 -11.43 1.68
C GLU A 192 -14.28 -12.38 2.48
N ALA A 193 -13.89 -13.66 2.54
CA ALA A 193 -14.53 -14.67 3.37
C ALA A 193 -13.52 -15.20 4.38
N SER A 194 -13.80 -15.07 5.67
CA SER A 194 -12.92 -15.53 6.74
C SER A 194 -13.64 -16.36 7.80
N ARG A 195 -12.97 -17.40 8.29
CA ARG A 195 -13.48 -18.30 9.33
C ARG A 195 -12.39 -18.61 10.34
N GLU A 196 -12.67 -18.31 11.60
CA GLU A 196 -11.81 -18.68 12.74
C GLU A 196 -11.79 -20.21 12.92
N PRO A 197 -10.70 -20.80 13.44
CA PRO A 197 -10.48 -22.26 13.47
C PRO A 197 -11.62 -23.05 14.13
N ASP A 198 -12.22 -22.53 15.19
CA ASP A 198 -13.31 -23.19 15.94
C ASP A 198 -14.70 -22.65 15.57
N SER A 199 -14.79 -21.75 14.60
CA SER A 199 -16.06 -21.18 14.16
C SER A 199 -16.74 -22.08 13.14
N LYS A 200 -18.06 -22.22 13.27
CA LYS A 200 -18.92 -22.85 12.25
C LYS A 200 -19.45 -21.84 11.23
N ILE A 201 -19.22 -20.55 11.47
CA ILE A 201 -19.73 -19.44 10.68
C ILE A 201 -18.56 -18.72 10.02
N THR A 202 -18.70 -18.48 8.71
CA THR A 202 -17.80 -17.62 7.93
C THR A 202 -18.32 -16.20 7.98
N GLN A 203 -17.46 -15.26 8.33
CA GLN A 203 -17.68 -13.84 8.10
C GLN A 203 -17.41 -13.53 6.64
N VAL A 204 -18.32 -12.79 6.01
CA VAL A 204 -18.22 -12.43 4.60
C VAL A 204 -18.36 -10.92 4.47
N GLU A 205 -17.44 -10.31 3.77
CA GLU A 205 -17.52 -8.92 3.33
C GLU A 205 -17.43 -8.86 1.81
N ILE A 206 -18.36 -8.12 1.21
CA ILE A 206 -18.35 -7.82 -0.22
C ILE A 206 -18.18 -6.31 -0.34
N SER A 207 -17.21 -5.87 -1.13
CA SER A 207 -16.94 -4.45 -1.31
C SER A 207 -16.63 -4.07 -2.75
N SER A 208 -16.87 -2.80 -3.08
CA SER A 208 -16.59 -2.24 -4.40
C SER A 208 -16.17 -0.77 -4.23
N PRO A 209 -15.05 -0.33 -4.83
CA PRO A 209 -14.63 1.06 -4.74
C PRO A 209 -15.62 1.97 -5.47
N LEU A 210 -15.89 3.14 -4.90
CA LEU A 210 -16.56 4.21 -5.63
C LEU A 210 -15.56 4.85 -6.61
N PRO A 211 -16.05 5.41 -7.73
CA PRO A 211 -15.20 6.20 -8.61
C PRO A 211 -14.45 7.27 -7.82
N LYS A 212 -13.14 7.36 -8.03
CA LYS A 212 -12.31 8.35 -7.35
C LYS A 212 -12.82 9.76 -7.66
N LEU A 213 -12.94 10.57 -6.63
CA LEU A 213 -13.21 11.99 -6.80
C LEU A 213 -12.01 12.66 -7.45
N ASP A 214 -12.29 13.60 -8.36
CA ASP A 214 -11.26 14.45 -8.92
C ASP A 214 -10.95 15.58 -7.91
N ILE A 215 -9.86 15.41 -7.15
CA ILE A 215 -9.49 16.29 -6.02
C ILE A 215 -8.71 17.53 -6.51
N GLU A 216 -8.32 17.57 -7.79
CA GLU A 216 -7.60 18.70 -8.39
C GLU A 216 -8.48 19.90 -8.77
N SER A 217 -9.81 19.76 -8.72
CA SER A 217 -10.75 20.76 -9.25
C SER A 217 -11.20 21.86 -8.26
N ASP A 218 -10.48 22.08 -7.15
CA ASP A 218 -10.72 23.18 -6.20
C ASP A 218 -9.51 24.10 -6.08
#